data_AF-A0A7K2MBW2-F1
#
_entry.id   AF-A0A7K2MBW2-F1
#
_cell.length_a   1.000
_cell.length_b   1.000
_cell.length_c   1.000
_cell.angle_alpha   90.00
_cell.angle_beta   90.00
_cell.angle_gamma   90.00
#
_symmetry.space_group_name_H-M   'P 1'
#
loop_
_entity.id
_entity.type
_entity.pdbx_description
1 polymer ?
#
loop_
_entity_poly.entity_id
_entity_poly.type
_entity_poly.pdbx_seq_one_letter_code
_entity_poly.pdbx_strand_id
1 'polypeptide(L)'
;MRGVDHASGRWTAARWTAAVTGFAGHVLRGHGQVMFLPHAAAGAVFVAALFAGGWEFGTYGLGGAAVGTAAARLLGVARDRVEAGAEGFNSCLFALSCAVFLGPERISTALFACLGAVVVTVVTAAVVRLLRAWDLPALTLPYCLPATGTALAAPAFAHVWPSAPSPAVLPAAATGAGAAPVELVRGFFAGVAQVFFL
;
A
#
# COMPACT_ATOMS: atom_id res chain seq x y z
N MET A 1 -50.05 -6.53 19.99
CA MET A 1 -48.63 -6.30 20.30
C MET A 1 -47.81 -7.25 19.43
N ARG A 2 -47.07 -6.72 18.45
CA ARG A 2 -46.26 -7.50 17.49
C ARG A 2 -44.96 -7.94 18.17
N GLY A 3 -44.67 -9.24 18.16
CA GLY A 3 -43.37 -9.76 18.55
C GLY A 3 -42.30 -9.23 17.60
N VAL A 4 -41.32 -8.52 18.15
CA VAL A 4 -40.17 -8.03 17.40
C VAL A 4 -39.24 -9.22 17.14
N ASP A 5 -38.94 -9.44 15.86
CA ASP A 5 -38.35 -10.66 15.34
C ASP A 5 -36.83 -10.71 15.61
N HIS A 6 -36.43 -11.09 16.82
CA HIS A 6 -35.03 -11.15 17.28
C HIS A 6 -34.13 -12.12 16.46
N ALA A 7 -34.73 -13.04 15.70
CA ALA A 7 -34.00 -13.98 14.84
C ALA A 7 -33.40 -13.31 13.60
N SER A 8 -34.10 -12.33 13.03
CA SER A 8 -33.65 -11.59 11.84
C SER A 8 -32.38 -10.75 12.10
N GLY A 9 -32.32 -10.09 13.26
CA GLY A 9 -31.19 -9.25 13.67
C GLY A 9 -29.90 -10.04 13.96
N ARG A 10 -30.01 -11.29 14.45
CA ARG A 10 -28.86 -12.17 14.70
C ARG A 10 -28.25 -12.69 13.41
N TRP A 11 -29.07 -12.96 12.40
CA TRP A 11 -28.62 -13.44 11.09
C TRP A 11 -27.91 -12.34 10.29
N THR A 12 -28.40 -11.10 10.38
CA THR A 12 -27.71 -9.94 9.80
C THR A 12 -26.39 -9.66 10.52
N ALA A 13 -26.36 -9.67 11.86
CA ALA A 13 -25.14 -9.42 12.62
C ALA A 13 -24.02 -10.42 12.29
N ALA A 14 -24.34 -11.72 12.20
CA ALA A 14 -23.37 -12.75 11.83
C ALA A 14 -22.77 -12.53 10.42
N ARG A 15 -23.60 -12.14 9.44
CA ARG A 15 -23.15 -11.83 8.07
C ARG A 15 -22.27 -10.58 8.03
N TRP A 16 -22.62 -9.55 8.79
CA TRP A 16 -21.80 -8.34 8.93
C TRP A 16 -20.42 -8.67 9.52
N THR A 17 -20.39 -9.43 10.62
CA THR A 17 -19.13 -9.85 11.24
C THR A 17 -18.27 -10.65 10.26
N ALA A 18 -18.85 -11.62 9.53
CA ALA A 18 -18.12 -12.41 8.54
C ALA A 18 -17.59 -11.55 7.37
N ALA A 19 -18.35 -10.56 6.91
CA ALA A 19 -17.92 -9.66 5.85
C ALA A 19 -16.77 -8.75 6.28
N VAL A 20 -16.83 -8.21 7.50
CA VAL A 20 -15.80 -7.36 8.09
C VAL A 20 -14.52 -8.17 8.36
N THR A 21 -14.62 -9.35 8.96
CA THR A 21 -13.45 -10.21 9.21
C THR A 21 -12.82 -10.69 7.91
N GLY A 22 -13.63 -11.03 6.91
CA GLY A 22 -13.15 -11.35 5.57
C GLY A 22 -12.40 -10.17 4.93
N PHE A 23 -12.98 -8.97 4.96
CA PHE A 23 -12.32 -7.77 4.44
C PHE A 23 -11.01 -7.45 5.16
N ALA A 24 -11.01 -7.44 6.48
CA ALA A 24 -9.80 -7.23 7.28
C ALA A 24 -8.73 -8.28 6.94
N GLY A 25 -9.13 -9.54 6.77
CA GLY A 25 -8.23 -10.61 6.34
C GLY A 25 -7.62 -10.38 4.94
N HIS A 26 -8.36 -9.78 4.01
CA HIS A 26 -7.84 -9.45 2.67
C HIS A 26 -6.88 -8.27 2.73
N VAL A 27 -7.19 -7.24 3.55
CA VAL A 27 -6.31 -6.09 3.79
C VAL A 27 -4.99 -6.53 4.41
N LEU A 28 -5.03 -7.41 5.41
CA LEU A 28 -3.82 -7.96 6.03
C LEU A 28 -3.00 -8.78 5.02
N ARG A 29 -3.62 -9.68 4.24
CA ARG A 29 -2.92 -10.40 3.16
C ARG A 29 -2.29 -9.43 2.15
N GLY A 30 -2.93 -8.30 1.87
CA GLY A 30 -2.36 -7.24 1.04
C GLY A 30 -1.02 -6.71 1.55
N HIS A 31 -0.82 -6.59 2.86
CA HIS A 31 0.47 -6.19 3.40
C HIS A 31 1.52 -7.29 3.23
N GLY A 32 1.15 -8.56 3.42
CA GLY A 32 2.04 -9.69 3.16
C GLY A 32 2.43 -9.80 1.68
N GLN A 33 1.51 -9.47 0.77
CA GLN A 33 1.73 -9.50 -0.68
C GLN A 33 2.78 -8.50 -1.18
N VAL A 34 3.10 -7.45 -0.42
CA VAL A 34 4.23 -6.57 -0.74
C VAL A 34 5.53 -7.38 -0.89
N MET A 35 5.68 -8.44 -0.08
CA MET A 35 6.80 -9.39 -0.14
C MET A 35 6.40 -10.74 -0.75
N PHE A 36 5.26 -10.81 -1.44
CA PHE A 36 4.69 -12.03 -2.02
C PHE A 36 4.30 -13.12 -1.01
N LEU A 37 3.93 -12.74 0.22
CA LEU A 37 3.39 -13.64 1.24
C LEU A 37 1.86 -13.48 1.35
N PRO A 38 1.02 -14.32 0.70
CA PRO A 38 -0.45 -14.28 0.76
C PRO A 38 -1.05 -14.69 2.13
N HIS A 39 -0.39 -14.36 3.24
CA HIS A 39 -0.74 -14.80 4.58
C HIS A 39 -1.05 -13.60 5.49
N ALA A 40 -2.23 -13.62 6.11
CA ALA A 40 -2.67 -12.54 6.99
C ALA A 40 -1.76 -12.34 8.21
N ALA A 41 -1.17 -13.42 8.73
CA ALA A 41 -0.23 -13.35 9.85
C ALA A 41 1.06 -12.60 9.47
N ALA A 42 1.64 -12.89 8.30
CA ALA A 42 2.79 -12.13 7.78
C ALA A 42 2.44 -10.65 7.57
N GLY A 43 1.25 -10.39 7.01
CA GLY A 43 0.71 -9.05 6.88
C GLY A 43 0.58 -8.31 8.21
N ALA A 44 0.09 -8.97 9.25
CA ALA A 44 -0.02 -8.38 10.59
C ALA A 44 1.34 -8.01 11.18
N VAL A 45 2.39 -8.82 10.93
CA VAL A 45 3.77 -8.49 11.32
C VAL A 45 4.26 -7.23 10.59
N PHE A 46 4.02 -7.11 9.28
CA PHE A 46 4.40 -5.91 8.52
C PHE A 46 3.63 -4.67 8.98
N VAL A 47 2.33 -4.80 9.28
CA VAL A 47 1.54 -3.70 9.87
C VAL A 47 2.11 -3.28 11.21
N ALA A 48 2.45 -4.22 12.10
CA ALA A 48 3.07 -3.90 13.38
C ALA A 48 4.43 -3.20 13.21
N ALA A 49 5.24 -3.64 12.24
CA ALA A 49 6.51 -3.01 11.89
C ALA A 49 6.32 -1.57 11.37
N LEU A 50 5.29 -1.32 10.54
CA LEU A 50 4.93 0.03 10.10
C LEU A 50 4.57 0.94 11.28
N PHE A 51 3.73 0.47 12.20
CA PHE A 51 3.41 1.22 13.42
C PHE A 51 4.61 1.45 14.32
N ALA A 52 5.57 0.51 14.36
CA ALA A 52 6.81 0.69 15.09
C ALA A 52 7.74 1.73 14.44
N GLY A 53 7.66 1.91 13.11
CA GLY A 53 8.34 2.99 12.38
C GLY A 53 7.65 4.35 12.52
N GLY A 54 6.35 4.38 12.81
CA GLY A 54 5.56 5.58 13.03
C GLY A 54 4.06 5.29 12.89
N TRP A 55 3.23 5.92 13.71
CA TRP A 55 1.78 5.65 13.69
C TRP A 55 1.16 6.05 12.35
N GLU A 56 1.68 7.12 11.74
CA GLU A 56 1.31 7.64 10.44
C GLU A 56 1.52 6.57 9.36
N PHE A 57 2.70 5.94 9.29
CA PHE A 57 2.99 4.91 8.29
C PHE A 57 2.07 3.70 8.42
N GLY A 58 1.77 3.28 9.65
CA GLY A 58 0.76 2.26 9.92
C GLY A 58 -0.62 2.64 9.36
N THR A 59 -1.06 3.88 9.58
CA THR A 59 -2.36 4.36 9.06
C THR A 59 -2.40 4.51 7.54
N TYR A 60 -1.35 5.03 6.89
CA TYR A 60 -1.28 5.14 5.44
C TYR A 60 -1.21 3.77 4.77
N GLY A 61 -0.41 2.84 5.29
CA GLY A 61 -0.33 1.48 4.78
C GLY A 61 -1.67 0.74 4.85
N LEU A 62 -2.30 0.74 6.04
CA LEU A 62 -3.62 0.13 6.24
C LEU A 62 -4.69 0.81 5.38
N GLY A 63 -4.72 2.14 5.38
CA GLY A 63 -5.67 2.94 4.62
C GLY A 63 -5.56 2.70 3.12
N GLY A 64 -4.35 2.77 2.57
CA GLY A 64 -4.09 2.51 1.16
C GLY A 64 -4.50 1.10 0.74
N ALA A 65 -4.13 0.07 1.52
CA ALA A 65 -4.54 -1.31 1.27
C ALA A 65 -6.07 -1.49 1.34
N ALA A 66 -6.72 -0.88 2.33
CA ALA A 66 -8.17 -0.95 2.51
C ALA A 66 -8.91 -0.28 1.36
N VAL A 67 -8.51 0.94 0.98
CA VAL A 67 -9.09 1.68 -0.15
C VAL A 67 -8.90 0.91 -1.45
N GLY A 68 -7.70 0.39 -1.71
CA GLY A 68 -7.43 -0.40 -2.91
C GLY A 68 -8.25 -1.69 -2.98
N THR A 69 -8.32 -2.42 -1.87
CA THR A 69 -9.13 -3.64 -1.76
C THR A 69 -10.63 -3.34 -1.95
N ALA A 70 -11.13 -2.25 -1.38
CA ALA A 70 -12.52 -1.83 -1.54
C ALA A 70 -12.81 -1.42 -2.99
N ALA A 71 -11.94 -0.61 -3.59
CA ALA A 71 -12.05 -0.19 -4.98
C ALA A 71 -12.05 -1.41 -5.94
N ALA A 72 -11.19 -2.40 -5.70
CA ALA A 72 -11.14 -3.60 -6.53
C ALA A 72 -12.43 -4.43 -6.44
N ARG A 73 -13.01 -4.53 -5.24
CA ARG A 73 -14.33 -5.16 -5.05
C ARG A 73 -15.42 -4.40 -5.80
N LEU A 74 -15.42 -3.07 -5.75
CA LEU A 74 -16.40 -2.23 -6.45
C LEU A 74 -16.25 -2.32 -7.99
N LEU A 75 -15.03 -2.45 -8.49
CA LEU A 75 -14.73 -2.63 -9.92
C LEU A 75 -15.00 -4.06 -10.41
N GLY A 76 -15.43 -4.97 -9.53
CA GLY A 76 -15.76 -6.35 -9.91
C GLY A 76 -14.54 -7.21 -10.26
N VAL A 77 -13.37 -6.92 -9.67
CA VAL A 77 -12.17 -7.75 -9.85
C VAL A 77 -12.44 -9.18 -9.36
N ALA A 78 -11.80 -10.15 -10.02
CA ALA A 78 -11.94 -11.58 -9.71
C ALA A 78 -11.67 -11.87 -8.21
N ARG A 79 -12.53 -12.68 -7.61
CA ARG A 79 -12.58 -12.89 -6.15
C ARG A 79 -11.31 -13.53 -5.60
N ASP A 80 -10.74 -14.48 -6.33
CA ASP A 80 -9.48 -15.15 -6.03
C ASP A 80 -8.33 -14.14 -5.84
N ARG A 81 -8.24 -13.12 -6.71
CA ARG A 81 -7.22 -12.07 -6.61
C ARG A 81 -7.40 -11.18 -5.39
N VAL A 82 -8.66 -10.84 -5.07
CA VAL A 82 -9.00 -10.04 -3.90
C VAL A 82 -8.77 -10.82 -2.60
N GLU A 83 -9.14 -12.10 -2.56
CA GLU A 83 -8.95 -13.01 -1.41
C GLU A 83 -7.46 -13.27 -1.13
N ALA A 84 -6.64 -13.36 -2.18
CA ALA A 84 -5.20 -13.47 -2.07
C ALA A 84 -4.51 -12.16 -1.59
N GLY A 85 -5.23 -11.04 -1.51
CA GLY A 85 -4.69 -9.73 -1.15
C GLY A 85 -3.94 -9.01 -2.28
N ALA A 86 -3.97 -9.53 -3.51
CA ALA A 86 -3.18 -9.02 -4.64
C ALA A 86 -3.62 -7.61 -5.11
N GLU A 87 -4.82 -7.18 -4.73
CA GLU A 87 -5.39 -5.88 -5.13
C GLU A 87 -5.12 -4.74 -4.14
N GLY A 88 -4.61 -5.04 -2.94
CA GLY A 88 -4.36 -4.03 -1.91
C GLY A 88 -2.92 -3.52 -1.84
N PHE A 89 -1.94 -4.35 -2.23
CA PHE A 89 -0.53 -4.07 -1.92
C PHE A 89 0.06 -2.90 -2.72
N ASN A 90 -0.29 -2.75 -4.00
CA ASN A 90 0.16 -1.61 -4.81
C ASN A 90 -0.40 -0.29 -4.26
N SER A 91 -1.67 -0.27 -3.85
CA SER A 91 -2.28 0.91 -3.23
C SER A 91 -1.69 1.23 -1.85
N CYS A 92 -1.28 0.21 -1.08
CA CYS A 92 -0.51 0.38 0.16
C CYS A 92 0.82 1.09 -0.08
N LEU A 93 1.63 0.61 -1.04
CA LEU A 93 2.92 1.22 -1.38
C LEU A 93 2.77 2.66 -1.85
N PHE A 94 1.72 2.96 -2.63
CA PHE A 94 1.45 4.33 -3.07
C PHE A 94 1.10 5.25 -1.90
N ALA A 95 0.27 4.78 -0.97
CA ALA A 95 -0.07 5.58 0.21
C ALA A 95 1.14 5.82 1.11
N LEU A 96 2.00 4.80 1.31
CA LEU A 96 3.24 4.94 2.07
C LEU A 96 4.23 5.89 1.39
N SER A 97 4.40 5.80 0.07
CA SER A 97 5.26 6.74 -0.65
C SER A 97 4.75 8.17 -0.53
N CYS A 98 3.43 8.38 -0.51
CA CYS A 98 2.86 9.69 -0.24
C CYS A 98 3.19 10.18 1.17
N ALA A 99 3.02 9.34 2.19
CA ALA A 99 3.37 9.67 3.56
C ALA A 99 4.84 10.14 3.67
N VAL A 100 5.76 9.38 3.07
CA VAL A 100 7.20 9.65 3.15
C VAL A 100 7.61 10.89 2.34
N PHE A 101 7.12 11.05 1.12
CA PHE A 101 7.60 12.12 0.22
C PHE A 101 6.83 13.43 0.32
N LEU A 102 5.54 13.40 0.65
CA LEU A 102 4.70 14.61 0.75
C LEU A 102 4.50 15.08 2.22
N GLY A 103 4.93 14.27 3.18
CA GLY A 103 4.77 14.52 4.61
C GLY A 103 3.42 14.01 5.13
N PRO A 104 3.41 13.14 6.16
CA PRO A 104 2.20 12.43 6.57
C PRO A 104 1.19 13.29 7.33
N GLU A 105 1.66 14.36 7.97
CA GLU A 105 0.90 15.26 8.85
C GLU A 105 -0.15 16.11 8.11
N ARG A 106 -0.03 16.21 6.78
CA ARG A 106 -0.90 17.08 5.97
C ARG A 106 -2.15 16.31 5.56
N ILE A 107 -3.32 16.88 5.83
CA ILE A 107 -4.61 16.33 5.37
C ILE A 107 -4.63 16.22 3.83
N SER A 108 -4.01 17.16 3.11
CA SER A 108 -3.88 17.09 1.65
C SER A 108 -3.14 15.81 1.20
N THR A 109 -2.13 15.37 1.94
CA THR A 109 -1.39 14.12 1.65
C THR A 109 -2.29 12.91 1.85
N ALA A 110 -3.08 12.87 2.92
CA ALA A 110 -4.01 11.76 3.17
C ALA A 110 -5.10 11.67 2.09
N LEU A 111 -5.66 12.81 1.68
CA LEU A 111 -6.64 12.87 0.59
C LEU A 111 -6.03 12.44 -0.75
N PHE A 112 -4.81 12.91 -1.04
CA PHE A 112 -4.09 12.55 -2.25
C PHE A 112 -3.74 11.05 -2.28
N ALA A 113 -3.28 10.49 -1.15
CA ALA A 113 -3.01 9.07 -1.00
C ALA A 113 -4.28 8.23 -1.19
N CYS A 114 -5.42 8.67 -0.65
CA CYS A 114 -6.70 7.99 -0.81
C CYS A 114 -7.16 7.98 -2.28
N LEU A 115 -7.13 9.14 -2.94
CA LEU A 115 -7.48 9.24 -4.36
C LEU A 115 -6.51 8.42 -5.23
N GLY A 116 -5.21 8.54 -4.97
CA GLY A 116 -4.18 7.81 -5.68
C GLY A 116 -4.27 6.31 -5.46
N ALA A 117 -4.68 5.84 -4.28
CA ALA A 117 -4.95 4.42 -4.03
C ALA A 117 -6.04 3.85 -4.95
N VAL A 118 -7.10 4.62 -5.22
CA VAL A 118 -8.15 4.25 -6.20
C VAL A 118 -7.60 4.24 -7.62
N VAL A 119 -6.81 5.26 -8.00
CA VAL A 119 -6.15 5.32 -9.31
C VAL A 119 -5.24 4.10 -9.51
N VAL A 120 -4.43 3.76 -8.51
CA VAL A 120 -3.53 2.59 -8.52
C VAL A 120 -4.32 1.29 -8.71
N THR A 121 -5.52 1.16 -8.14
CA THR A 121 -6.38 -0.01 -8.38
C THR A 121 -6.81 -0.10 -9.85
N VAL A 122 -7.20 1.02 -10.46
CA VAL A 122 -7.54 1.06 -11.90
C VAL A 122 -6.32 0.71 -12.75
N VAL A 123 -5.15 1.26 -12.42
CA VAL A 123 -3.88 0.93 -13.08
C VAL A 123 -3.53 -0.54 -12.90
N THR A 124 -3.80 -1.12 -11.72
CA THR A 124 -3.57 -2.54 -11.44
C THR A 124 -4.41 -3.40 -12.39
N ALA A 125 -5.69 -3.10 -12.53
CA ALA A 125 -6.55 -3.81 -13.48
C ALA A 125 -6.06 -3.69 -14.93
N ALA A 126 -5.62 -2.49 -15.35
CA ALA A 126 -5.08 -2.25 -16.69
C ALA A 126 -3.78 -3.02 -16.95
N VAL A 127 -2.83 -2.95 -16.02
CA VAL A 127 -1.53 -3.63 -16.11
C VAL A 127 -1.69 -5.15 -16.11
N VAL A 128 -2.53 -5.69 -15.22
CA VAL A 128 -2.83 -7.13 -15.19
C VAL A 128 -3.42 -7.59 -16.51
N ARG A 129 -4.38 -6.82 -17.07
CA ARG A 129 -4.98 -7.15 -18.37
C ARG A 129 -3.95 -7.12 -19.50
N LEU A 130 -3.07 -6.12 -19.51
CA LEU A 130 -2.01 -5.97 -20.51
C LEU A 130 -1.01 -7.13 -20.44
N LEU A 131 -0.49 -7.41 -19.25
CA LEU A 131 0.55 -8.41 -19.04
C LEU A 131 0.06 -9.85 -19.16
N ARG A 132 -1.25 -10.08 -19.04
CA ARG A 132 -1.87 -11.38 -19.29
C ARG A 132 -1.57 -11.95 -20.68
N ALA A 133 -1.32 -11.10 -21.68
CA ALA A 133 -0.95 -11.56 -23.02
C ALA A 133 0.39 -12.33 -23.06
N TRP A 134 1.25 -12.09 -22.07
CA TRP A 134 2.56 -12.74 -21.92
C TRP A 134 2.66 -13.63 -20.68
N ASP A 135 1.55 -13.88 -19.98
CA ASP A 135 1.51 -14.63 -18.71
C ASP A 135 2.43 -14.06 -17.62
N LEU A 136 2.63 -12.73 -17.63
CA LEU A 136 3.50 -12.05 -16.67
C LEU A 136 2.72 -11.48 -15.48
N PRO A 137 3.26 -11.54 -14.26
CA PRO A 137 2.68 -10.88 -13.10
C PRO A 137 2.86 -9.36 -13.17
N ALA A 138 1.89 -8.62 -12.62
CA ALA A 138 1.96 -7.16 -12.55
C ALA A 138 3.03 -6.62 -11.59
N LEU A 139 3.41 -7.40 -10.57
CA LEU A 139 4.33 -7.00 -9.51
C LEU A 139 3.96 -5.61 -8.95
N THR A 140 4.96 -4.77 -8.70
CA THR A 140 4.78 -3.40 -8.20
C THR A 140 4.66 -2.35 -9.31
N LEU A 141 4.56 -2.75 -10.59
CA LEU A 141 4.40 -1.81 -11.70
C LEU A 141 3.16 -0.89 -11.53
N PRO A 142 2.00 -1.38 -11.03
CA PRO A 142 0.85 -0.51 -10.81
C PRO A 142 1.06 0.58 -9.75
N TYR A 143 1.97 0.36 -8.79
CA TYR A 143 2.43 1.39 -7.87
C TYR A 143 3.45 2.33 -8.53
N CYS A 144 4.46 1.77 -9.20
CA CYS A 144 5.58 2.54 -9.76
C CYS A 144 5.12 3.58 -10.79
N LEU A 145 4.11 3.27 -11.61
CA LEU A 145 3.61 4.19 -12.64
C LEU A 145 3.00 5.48 -12.05
N PRO A 146 1.98 5.44 -11.17
CA PRO A 146 1.46 6.64 -10.51
C PRO A 146 2.50 7.34 -9.61
N ALA A 147 3.35 6.58 -8.91
CA ALA A 147 4.38 7.16 -8.05
C ALA A 147 5.38 8.01 -8.86
N THR A 148 5.86 7.46 -9.98
CA THR A 148 6.75 8.18 -10.90
C THR A 148 6.03 9.38 -11.51
N GLY A 149 4.77 9.24 -11.94
CA GLY A 149 3.97 10.35 -12.44
C GLY A 149 3.83 11.49 -11.42
N THR A 150 3.62 11.14 -10.15
CA THR A 150 3.55 12.11 -9.04
C THR A 150 4.89 12.80 -8.84
N ALA A 151 6.00 12.05 -8.84
CA ALA A 151 7.35 12.62 -8.69
C ALA A 151 7.73 13.54 -9.86
N LEU A 152 7.34 13.21 -11.09
CA LEU A 152 7.57 14.05 -12.26
C LEU A 152 6.69 15.31 -12.25
N ALA A 153 5.48 15.21 -11.70
CA ALA A 153 4.56 16.34 -11.57
C ALA A 153 4.91 17.26 -10.40
N ALA A 154 5.62 16.75 -9.38
CA ALA A 154 5.94 17.47 -8.14
C ALA A 154 6.48 18.90 -8.33
N PRO A 155 7.42 19.19 -9.25
CA PRO A 155 7.92 20.55 -9.47
C PRO A 155 6.85 21.56 -9.90
N ALA A 156 5.78 21.09 -10.55
CA ALA A 156 4.65 21.94 -10.96
C ALA A 156 3.71 22.29 -9.79
N PHE A 157 3.79 21.56 -8.67
CA PHE A 157 2.91 21.70 -7.51
C PHE A 157 3.68 22.11 -6.24
N ALA A 158 4.42 23.22 -6.33
CA ALA A 158 5.29 23.71 -5.24
C ALA A 158 4.58 23.99 -3.90
N HIS A 159 3.25 24.17 -3.89
CA HIS A 159 2.47 24.32 -2.65
C HIS A 159 2.18 22.99 -1.94
N VAL A 160 2.27 21.87 -2.65
CA VAL A 160 1.96 20.53 -2.15
C VAL A 160 3.25 19.75 -1.87
N TRP A 161 4.31 20.01 -2.64
CA TRP A 161 5.59 19.33 -2.51
C TRP A 161 6.54 20.09 -1.56
N PRO A 162 6.97 19.48 -0.44
CA PRO A 162 8.08 20.03 0.34
C PRO A 162 9.29 20.15 -0.57
N SER A 163 9.91 21.33 -0.68
CA SER A 163 11.04 21.58 -1.58
C SER A 163 12.26 20.70 -1.23
N ALA A 164 12.28 19.46 -1.71
CA ALA A 164 13.42 18.56 -1.62
C ALA A 164 14.47 18.92 -2.69
N PRO A 165 15.76 18.59 -2.48
CA PRO A 165 16.79 18.73 -3.50
C PRO A 165 16.36 18.04 -4.80
N SER A 166 16.63 18.68 -5.94
CA SER A 166 16.28 18.13 -7.25
C SER A 166 16.89 16.73 -7.43
N PRO A 167 16.13 15.71 -7.86
CA PRO A 167 16.65 14.37 -8.15
C PRO A 167 17.72 14.34 -9.25
N ALA A 168 17.93 15.46 -9.96
CA ALA A 168 18.88 15.61 -11.05
C ALA A 168 20.32 15.94 -10.60
N VAL A 169 20.62 15.91 -9.30
CA VAL A 169 22.00 16.04 -8.82
C VAL A 169 22.81 14.82 -9.28
N LEU A 170 23.94 15.06 -9.95
CA LEU A 170 24.83 14.00 -10.41
C LEU A 170 25.36 13.18 -9.22
N PRO A 171 25.41 11.83 -9.32
CA PRO A 171 26.00 11.01 -8.27
C PRO A 171 27.44 11.44 -7.98
N ALA A 172 27.77 11.62 -6.70
CA ALA A 172 29.15 11.83 -6.28
C ALA A 172 29.90 10.49 -6.26
N ALA A 173 31.19 10.51 -6.60
CA ALA A 173 32.04 9.34 -6.45
C ALA A 173 32.13 8.93 -4.98
N ALA A 174 32.05 7.62 -4.70
CA ALA A 174 32.22 7.11 -3.35
C ALA A 174 33.68 7.30 -2.90
N THR A 175 33.89 8.12 -1.86
CA THR A 175 35.22 8.44 -1.32
C THR A 175 35.51 7.78 0.03
N GLY A 176 34.61 6.92 0.53
CA GLY A 176 34.73 6.31 1.86
C GLY A 176 35.70 5.13 1.91
N ALA A 177 36.40 4.98 3.04
CA ALA A 177 36.99 3.70 3.43
C ALA A 177 35.88 2.67 3.67
N GLY A 178 36.08 1.41 3.29
CA GLY A 178 35.02 0.37 3.26
C GLY A 178 34.16 0.27 4.54
N ALA A 179 32.94 -0.23 4.39
CA ALA A 179 31.94 -0.27 5.46
C ALA A 179 32.35 -1.19 6.63
N ALA A 180 32.09 -0.74 7.85
CA ALA A 180 32.28 -1.58 9.04
C ALA A 180 31.28 -2.75 9.03
N PRO A 181 31.59 -3.92 9.63
CA PRO A 181 30.66 -5.06 9.66
C PRO A 181 29.29 -4.73 10.25
N VAL A 182 29.23 -3.83 11.25
CA VAL A 182 27.97 -3.38 11.84
C VAL A 182 27.10 -2.57 10.87
N GLU A 183 27.72 -1.80 9.98
CA GLU A 183 27.02 -1.02 8.96
C GLU A 183 26.46 -1.94 7.88
N LEU A 184 27.16 -3.03 7.55
CA LEU A 184 26.65 -4.05 6.64
C LEU A 184 25.40 -4.72 7.19
N VAL A 185 25.39 -5.06 8.48
CA VAL A 185 24.22 -5.64 9.15
C VAL A 185 23.05 -4.65 9.17
N ARG A 186 23.31 -3.38 9.53
CA ARG A 186 22.28 -2.33 9.49
C ARG A 186 21.74 -2.12 8.09
N GLY A 187 22.62 -2.08 7.08
CA GLY A 187 22.25 -1.92 5.67
C GLY A 187 21.40 -3.08 5.15
N PHE A 188 21.69 -4.31 5.57
CA PHE A 188 20.87 -5.47 5.24
C PHE A 188 19.43 -5.31 5.75
N PHE A 189 19.24 -5.01 7.04
CA PHE A 189 17.91 -4.83 7.61
C PHE A 189 17.21 -3.58 7.07
N ALA A 190 17.93 -2.49 6.87
CA ALA A 190 17.42 -1.29 6.22
C ALA A 190 16.97 -1.58 4.80
N GLY A 191 17.70 -2.40 4.03
CA GLY A 191 17.29 -2.81 2.68
C GLY A 191 15.94 -3.54 2.66
N VAL A 192 15.67 -4.40 3.65
CA VAL A 192 14.37 -5.05 3.79
C VAL A 192 13.28 -4.04 4.21
N ALA A 193 13.59 -3.15 5.14
CA ALA A 193 12.66 -2.12 5.64
C ALA A 193 12.28 -1.09 4.55
N GLN A 194 13.23 -0.74 3.67
CA GLN A 194 13.05 0.20 2.56
C GLN A 194 12.01 -0.25 1.54
N VAL A 195 11.67 -1.54 1.47
CA VAL A 195 10.52 -2.01 0.66
C VAL A 195 9.22 -1.32 1.10
N PHE A 196 9.10 -0.97 2.39
CA PHE A 196 8.00 -0.23 2.99
C PHE A 196 8.34 1.25 3.27
N PHE A 197 9.45 1.76 2.72
CA PHE A 197 9.96 3.12 2.93
C PHE A 197 10.35 3.46 4.38
N LEU A 198 10.66 2.44 5.19
CA LEU A 198 11.18 2.59 6.56
C LEU A 198 12.72 2.59 6.61
#